data_AF-A0A8T4HL75-F1
#
_entry.id   AF-A0A8T4HL75-F1
#
_cell.length_a   1.000
_cell.length_b   1.000
_cell.length_c   1.000
_cell.angle_alpha   90.00
_cell.angle_beta   90.00
_cell.angle_gamma   90.00
#
_symmetry.space_group_name_H-M   'P 1'
#
loop_
_entity.id
_entity.type
_entity.pdbx_description
1 polymer ?
#
loop_
_entity_poly.entity_id
_entity_poly.type
_entity_poly.pdbx_seq_one_letter_code
_entity_poly.pdbx_strand_id
1 'polypeptide(L)'
;MTSFRHLSRADLDQLTRAELSSRVAQESSHWKRLTAKQMDEQAVAAYLEFVGITAAVHNPQGLATHLSNLIDGRDDNYLDETPGVTGQDLR
;
A
#
# COMPACT_ATOMS: atom_id res chain seq x y z
N MET A 1 9.91 23.62 -2.76
CA MET A 1 9.99 22.14 -2.87
C MET A 1 8.85 21.58 -2.04
N THR A 2 7.86 20.97 -2.66
CA THR A 2 6.76 20.32 -1.93
C THR A 2 7.36 19.23 -1.05
N SER A 3 7.11 19.30 0.26
CA SER A 3 7.58 18.31 1.21
C SER A 3 7.06 16.93 0.79
N PHE A 4 7.97 15.97 0.63
CA PHE A 4 7.60 14.59 0.36
C PHE A 4 6.92 14.03 1.62
N ARG A 5 5.62 13.76 1.55
CA ARG A 5 4.86 13.17 2.66
C ARG A 5 4.93 11.65 2.55
N HIS A 6 5.51 11.00 3.55
CA HIS A 6 5.50 9.54 3.69
C HIS A 6 4.08 9.01 3.89
N LEU A 7 3.80 7.86 3.28
CA LEU A 7 2.61 7.08 3.58
C LEU A 7 2.61 6.68 5.05
N SER A 8 1.46 6.86 5.70
CA SER A 8 1.24 6.39 7.06
C SER A 8 0.08 5.42 7.13
N ARG A 9 -0.05 4.72 8.25
CA ARG A 9 -1.16 3.77 8.44
C ARG A 9 -2.54 4.40 8.25
N ALA A 10 -2.72 5.69 8.60
CA ALA A 10 -3.98 6.40 8.41
C ALA A 10 -4.38 6.54 6.93
N ASP A 11 -3.43 6.50 6.00
CA ASP A 11 -3.72 6.55 4.57
C ASP A 11 -4.43 5.27 4.10
N LEU A 12 -4.27 4.13 4.79
CA LEU A 12 -4.99 2.89 4.47
C LEU A 12 -6.52 3.02 4.67
N ASP A 13 -6.95 3.88 5.59
CA ASP A 13 -8.37 4.11 5.90
C ASP A 13 -9.01 5.19 5.02
N GLN A 14 -8.19 6.02 4.36
CA GLN A 14 -8.64 7.25 3.69
C GLN A 14 -8.56 7.19 2.17
N LEU A 15 -7.75 6.29 1.62
CA LEU A 15 -7.45 6.24 0.19
C LEU A 15 -7.76 4.86 -0.39
N THR A 16 -8.16 4.84 -1.65
CA THR A 16 -8.43 3.58 -2.36
C THR A 16 -7.15 2.81 -2.63
N ARG A 17 -7.26 1.50 -2.90
CA ARG A 17 -6.10 0.69 -3.34
C ARG A 17 -5.44 1.27 -4.58
N ALA A 18 -6.21 1.80 -5.53
CA ALA A 18 -5.68 2.43 -6.74
C ALA A 18 -4.85 3.69 -6.42
N GLU A 19 -5.37 4.57 -5.55
CA GLU A 19 -4.67 5.78 -5.11
C GLU A 19 -3.38 5.43 -4.34
N LEU A 20 -3.47 4.46 -3.43
CA LEU A 20 -2.35 3.98 -2.63
C LEU A 20 -1.28 3.32 -3.50
N SER A 21 -1.66 2.54 -4.51
CA SER A 21 -0.71 1.90 -5.44
C SER A 21 0.15 2.93 -6.17
N SER A 22 -0.45 4.04 -6.61
CA SER A 22 0.27 5.16 -7.23
C SER A 22 1.26 5.81 -6.25
N ARG A 23 0.84 6.05 -5.00
CA ARG A 23 1.71 6.62 -3.96
C ARG A 23 2.84 5.66 -3.56
N VAL A 24 2.55 4.37 -3.43
CA VAL A 24 3.55 3.33 -3.15
C VAL A 24 4.63 3.30 -4.23
N ALA A 25 4.27 3.43 -5.51
CA ALA A 25 5.24 3.48 -6.59
C ALA A 25 6.17 4.72 -6.50
N GLN A 26 5.59 5.88 -6.14
CA GLN A 26 6.35 7.12 -5.93
C GLN A 26 7.32 6.99 -4.74
N GLU A 27 6.84 6.46 -3.62
CA GLU A 27 7.62 6.31 -2.40
C GLU A 27 8.65 5.17 -2.47
N SER A 28 8.37 4.09 -3.19
CA SER A 28 9.35 3.04 -3.49
C SER A 28 10.60 3.58 -4.17
N SER A 29 10.43 4.57 -5.06
CA SER A 29 11.55 5.23 -5.74
C SER A 29 12.40 6.08 -4.77
N HIS A 30 11.77 6.66 -3.74
CA HIS A 30 12.49 7.33 -2.65
C HIS A 30 13.30 6.32 -1.84
N TRP A 31 12.67 5.26 -1.34
CA TRP A 31 13.34 4.25 -0.52
C TRP A 31 14.46 3.52 -1.26
N LYS A 32 14.28 3.20 -2.56
CA LYS A 32 15.33 2.59 -3.39
C LYS A 32 16.62 3.42 -3.43
N ARG A 33 16.51 4.75 -3.41
CA ARG A 33 17.69 5.64 -3.38
C ARG A 33 18.32 5.72 -1.99
N LEU A 34 17.52 5.59 -0.94
CA LEU A 34 17.97 5.73 0.44
C LEU A 34 18.57 4.43 0.98
N THR A 35 18.02 3.27 0.62
CA THR A 35 18.58 1.94 0.98
C THR A 35 19.91 1.65 0.27
N ALA A 36 20.18 2.32 -0.85
CA ALA A 36 21.50 2.31 -1.49
C ALA A 36 22.55 3.12 -0.69
N LYS A 37 22.16 3.82 0.37
CA LYS A 37 22.99 4.56 1.31
C LYS A 37 22.81 3.99 2.72
N GLN A 38 23.61 4.47 3.68
CA GLN A 38 23.36 4.17 5.08
C GLN A 38 22.12 4.93 5.56
N MET A 39 21.19 4.21 6.20
CA MET A 39 19.99 4.77 6.81
C MET A 39 20.23 4.95 8.32
N ASP A 40 19.74 6.05 8.87
CA ASP A 40 19.64 6.22 10.32
C ASP A 40 18.44 5.44 10.88
N GLU A 41 18.34 5.35 12.22
CA GLU A 41 17.28 4.60 12.90
C GLU A 41 15.88 5.12 12.55
N GLN A 42 15.73 6.44 12.39
CA GLN A 42 14.45 7.07 12.04
C GLN A 42 14.02 6.69 10.62
N ALA A 43 14.95 6.71 9.66
CA ALA A 43 14.71 6.30 8.30
C ALA A 43 14.38 4.81 8.21
N VAL A 44 15.03 3.96 9.02
CA VAL A 44 14.71 2.52 9.09
C VAL A 44 13.29 2.31 9.60
N ALA A 45 12.89 2.99 10.68
CA ALA A 45 11.53 2.88 11.22
C ALA A 45 10.47 3.29 10.19
N ALA A 46 10.67 4.42 9.49
CA ALA A 46 9.77 4.88 8.44
C ALA A 46 9.73 3.93 7.23
N TYR A 47 10.86 3.34 6.85
CA TYR A 47 10.91 2.34 5.79
C TYR A 47 10.14 1.06 6.15
N LEU A 48 10.25 0.59 7.40
CA LEU A 48 9.50 -0.57 7.87
C LEU A 48 7.98 -0.30 7.89
N GLU A 49 7.56 0.91 8.29
CA GLU A 49 6.15 1.32 8.19
C GLU A 49 5.68 1.29 6.74
N PHE A 50 6.47 1.87 5.82
CA PHE A 50 6.18 1.85 4.38
C PHE A 50 6.04 0.43 3.81
N VAL A 51 6.91 -0.50 4.22
CA VAL A 51 6.83 -1.91 3.80
C VAL A 51 5.52 -2.55 4.29
N GLY A 52 5.12 -2.29 5.54
CA GLY A 52 3.85 -2.78 6.09
C GLY A 52 2.63 -2.26 5.34
N ILE A 53 2.62 -0.96 5.00
CA ILE A 53 1.58 -0.34 4.18
C ILE A 53 1.54 -0.96 2.79
N THR A 54 2.71 -1.13 2.16
CA THR A 54 2.82 -1.73 0.82
C THR A 54 2.24 -3.15 0.79
N ALA A 55 2.49 -3.96 1.82
CA ALA A 55 1.94 -5.31 1.93
C ALA A 55 0.40 -5.28 2.05
N ALA A 56 -0.15 -4.37 2.86
CA ALA A 56 -1.60 -4.21 3.02
C ALA A 56 -2.29 -3.76 1.73
N VAL A 57 -1.67 -2.85 0.98
CA VAL A 57 -2.16 -2.36 -0.32
C VAL A 57 -2.23 -3.48 -1.35
N HIS A 58 -1.15 -4.28 -1.46
CA HIS A 58 -1.07 -5.32 -2.49
C HIS A 58 -1.86 -6.59 -2.17
N ASN A 59 -2.14 -6.87 -0.88
CA ASN A 59 -2.94 -7.99 -0.36
C ASN A 59 -3.12 -9.14 -1.39
N PRO A 60 -2.11 -10.03 -1.57
CA PRO A 60 -2.06 -10.93 -2.71
C PRO A 60 -3.25 -11.88 -2.79
N GLN A 61 -3.82 -12.27 -1.64
CA GLN A 61 -5.03 -13.09 -1.60
C GLN A 61 -6.26 -12.32 -2.09
N GLY A 62 -6.45 -11.08 -1.61
CA GLY A 62 -7.54 -10.22 -2.08
C GLY A 62 -7.45 -9.95 -3.58
N LEU A 63 -6.24 -9.67 -4.09
CA LEU A 63 -6.01 -9.45 -5.51
C LEU A 63 -6.31 -10.72 -6.34
N ALA A 64 -5.90 -11.90 -5.86
CA ALA A 64 -6.20 -13.16 -6.54
C ALA A 64 -7.72 -13.40 -6.65
N THR A 65 -8.46 -13.12 -5.58
CA THR A 65 -9.94 -13.20 -5.57
C THR A 65 -10.55 -12.23 -6.58
N HIS A 66 -10.13 -10.96 -6.56
CA HIS A 66 -10.60 -9.95 -7.51
C HIS A 66 -10.35 -10.37 -8.97
N LEU A 67 -9.14 -10.85 -9.28
CA LEU A 67 -8.81 -11.34 -10.62
C LEU A 67 -9.68 -12.53 -11.05
N SER A 68 -10.00 -13.44 -10.14
CA SER A 68 -10.93 -14.54 -10.40
C SER A 68 -12.34 -14.01 -10.72
N ASN A 69 -12.85 -13.06 -9.94
CA ASN A 69 -14.16 -12.45 -10.15
C ASN A 69 -14.23 -11.73 -11.51
N LEU A 70 -13.18 -11.00 -11.88
CA LEU A 70 -13.10 -10.31 -13.18
C LEU A 70 -13.12 -11.29 -14.36
N ILE A 71 -12.42 -12.43 -14.26
CA ILE A 71 -12.45 -13.49 -15.28
C ILE A 71 -13.88 -14.04 -15.43
N ASP A 72 -14.62 -14.14 -14.33
CA ASP A 72 -16.03 -14.54 -14.30
C ASP A 72 -17.01 -13.40 -14.68
N GLY A 73 -16.50 -12.24 -15.11
CA GLY A 73 -17.28 -11.09 -15.57
C GLY A 73 -17.91 -10.26 -14.44
N ARG A 74 -17.40 -10.37 -13.21
CA ARG A 74 -17.86 -9.61 -12.04
C ARG A 74 -16.76 -8.68 -11.53
N ASP A 75 -17.02 -7.39 -11.57
CA ASP A 75 -16.18 -6.40 -10.88
C ASP A 75 -16.69 -6.20 -9.46
N ASP A 76 -15.87 -6.53 -8.47
CA ASP A 76 -16.16 -6.36 -7.04
C ASP A 76 -15.67 -5.01 -6.48
N ASN A 77 -15.19 -4.10 -7.35
CA ASN A 77 -14.65 -2.78 -7.00
C ASN A 77 -13.42 -2.84 -6.08
N TYR A 78 -12.70 -3.96 -6.04
CA TYR A 78 -11.52 -4.16 -5.17
C TYR A 78 -10.53 -3.00 -5.20
N LEU A 79 -10.28 -2.39 -6.38
CA LEU A 79 -9.35 -1.29 -6.53
C LEU A 79 -9.84 0.04 -5.91
N ASP A 80 -11.15 0.19 -5.73
CA ASP A 80 -11.79 1.37 -5.14
C ASP A 80 -11.98 1.25 -3.62
N GLU A 81 -11.72 0.07 -3.05
CA GLU A 81 -11.82 -0.15 -1.60
C GLU A 81 -10.66 0.50 -0.83
N THR A 82 -10.93 0.90 0.41
CA THR A 82 -9.91 1.31 1.37
C THR A 82 -9.34 0.07 2.08
N PRO A 83 -8.03 -0.22 1.96
CA PRO A 83 -7.44 -1.44 2.53
C PRO A 83 -7.45 -1.49 4.07
N GLY A 84 -7.62 -0.37 4.75
CA GLY A 84 -7.72 -0.29 6.20
C GLY A 84 -8.95 -0.99 6.78
N VAL A 85 -9.99 -1.21 5.96
CA VAL A 85 -11.22 -1.91 6.36
C VAL A 85 -11.05 -3.44 6.33
N THR A 86 -10.09 -3.96 5.57
CA THR A 86 -9.83 -5.41 5.47
C THR A 86 -8.86 -5.87 6.55
N GLY A 87 -9.35 -5.94 7.80
CA GLY A 87 -8.50 -6.30 8.95
C GLY A 87 -9.14 -6.98 10.16
N GLN A 88 -10.45 -7.27 10.19
CA GLN A 88 -11.05 -7.93 11.37
C GLN A 88 -12.11 -9.03 11.15
N ASP A 89 -12.66 -9.24 9.95
CA ASP A 89 -13.74 -10.23 9.75
C ASP A 89 -13.34 -11.48 8.94
N LEU A 90 -12.12 -11.98 9.15
CA LEU A 90 -11.73 -13.34 8.79
C LEU A 90 -11.31 -14.08 10.07
N ARG A 91 -12.31 -14.41 10.88
CA ARG A 91 -12.24 -15.43 11.95
C ARG A 91 -13.27 -16.50 11.68
#